data_AF-A0A2G1VA94-F1
#
_entry.id   AF-A0A2G1VA94-F1
#
_cell.length_a   1.000
_cell.length_b   1.000
_cell.length_c   1.000
_cell.angle_alpha   90.00
_cell.angle_beta   90.00
_cell.angle_gamma   90.00
#
_symmetry.space_group_name_H-M   'P 1'
#
loop_
_entity.id
_entity.type
_entity.pdbx_description
1 polymer ?
#
loop_
_entity_poly.entity_id
_entity_poly.type
_entity_poly.pdbx_seq_one_letter_code
_entity_poly.pdbx_strand_id
1 'polypeptide(L)'
;MQHKVARLDLRLDPDIKNLAARASALVGSKTLSDFVVQAIREKASRAIEEAEVVRLNSEAFAAFKATCESPETANEALSAAMRRRHKRKQESAFYRRTEQETSRP
;
A
#
# COMPACT_ATOMS: atom_id res chain seq x y z
N MET A 1 7.15 -22.47 14.65
CA MET A 1 7.73 -21.44 13.75
C MET A 1 8.92 -20.82 14.46
N GLN A 2 10.13 -20.89 13.91
CA GLN A 2 11.28 -20.18 14.48
C GLN A 2 11.06 -18.67 14.31
N HIS A 3 11.01 -17.91 15.41
CA HIS A 3 11.04 -16.45 15.34
C HIS A 3 12.45 -16.00 14.95
N LYS A 4 12.63 -15.68 13.66
CA LYS A 4 13.88 -15.08 13.18
C LYS A 4 13.95 -13.65 13.73
N VAL A 5 14.90 -13.39 14.60
CA VAL A 5 15.14 -12.05 15.16
C VAL A 5 15.83 -11.20 14.10
N ALA A 6 15.25 -10.04 13.79
CA ALA A 6 15.84 -9.03 12.92
C ALA A 6 16.25 -7.81 13.78
N ARG A 7 17.37 -7.16 13.43
CA ARG A 7 17.88 -5.96 14.11
C ARG A 7 17.54 -4.71 13.32
N LEU A 8 17.25 -3.63 14.03
CA LEU A 8 17.00 -2.30 13.49
C LEU A 8 17.96 -1.32 14.18
N ASP A 9 18.98 -0.86 13.45
CA ASP A 9 19.94 0.13 13.95
C ASP A 9 19.48 1.55 13.60
N LEU A 10 19.29 2.39 14.61
CA LEU A 10 18.78 3.75 14.47
C LEU A 10 19.73 4.75 15.13
N ARG A 11 20.03 5.83 14.41
CA ARG A 11 20.64 7.03 14.98
C ARG A 11 19.53 8.01 15.31
N LEU A 12 19.46 8.43 16.56
CA LEU A 12 18.44 9.34 17.06
C LEU A 12 19.09 10.61 17.56
N ASP A 13 18.42 11.73 17.33
CA ASP A 13 18.70 12.96 18.05
C ASP A 13 18.54 12.72 19.57
N PRO A 14 19.44 13.24 20.42
CA PRO A 14 19.34 13.11 21.86
C PRO A 14 17.99 13.53 22.44
N ASP A 15 17.36 14.58 21.89
CA ASP A 15 16.07 15.08 22.37
C ASP A 15 14.94 14.10 22.08
N ILE A 16 14.98 13.45 20.90
CA ILE A 16 14.04 12.39 20.54
C ILE A 16 14.20 11.19 21.47
N LYS A 17 15.44 10.82 21.80
CA LYS A 17 15.71 9.73 22.76
C LYS A 17 15.17 10.08 24.15
N ASN A 18 15.38 11.30 24.62
CA ASN A 18 14.91 11.76 25.93
C ASN A 18 13.37 11.80 25.99
N LEU A 19 12.72 12.26 24.93
CA LEU A 19 11.27 12.25 24.79
C LEU A 19 10.72 10.81 24.86
N ALA A 20 11.29 9.89 24.09
CA ALA A 20 10.87 8.49 24.08
C ALA A 20 11.12 7.80 25.42
N ALA A 21 12.24 8.10 26.11
CA ALA A 21 12.53 7.59 27.44
C ALA A 21 11.49 8.05 28.48
N ARG A 22 11.13 9.35 28.46
CA ARG A 22 10.09 9.90 29.32
C ARG A 22 8.73 9.25 29.05
N ALA A 23 8.34 9.15 27.78
CA ALA A 23 7.08 8.52 27.39
C ALA A 23 7.03 7.03 27.80
N SER A 24 8.12 6.30 27.59
CA SER A 24 8.28 4.90 28.01
C SER A 24 8.07 4.74 29.52
N ALA A 25 8.63 5.63 30.34
CA ALA A 25 8.47 5.59 31.79
C ALA A 25 7.01 5.87 32.22
N LEU A 26 6.33 6.81 31.56
CA LEU A 26 4.94 7.16 31.85
C LEU A 26 3.96 6.05 31.49
N VAL A 27 4.18 5.36 30.38
CA VAL A 27 3.31 4.26 29.90
C VAL A 27 3.63 2.94 30.63
N GLY A 28 4.75 2.86 31.35
CA GLY A 28 5.13 1.66 32.10
C GLY A 28 5.76 0.55 31.24
N SER A 29 6.41 0.92 30.13
CA SER A 29 7.11 -0.04 29.28
C SER A 29 8.34 -0.63 29.99
N LYS A 30 8.59 -1.93 29.80
CA LYS A 30 9.72 -2.64 30.43
C LYS A 30 11.08 -2.08 30.03
N THR A 31 11.24 -1.70 28.76
CA THR A 31 12.45 -1.05 28.24
C THR A 31 12.09 0.01 27.21
N LEU A 32 13.02 0.94 26.95
CA LEU A 32 12.88 1.93 25.87
C LEU A 32 12.73 1.25 24.51
N SER A 33 13.46 0.15 24.27
CA SER A 33 13.35 -0.62 23.04
C SER A 33 11.95 -1.21 22.86
N ASP A 34 11.34 -1.76 23.92
CA ASP A 34 9.97 -2.26 23.87
C ASP A 34 8.98 -1.14 23.52
N PHE A 35 9.14 0.03 24.13
CA PHE A 35 8.32 1.20 23.80
C PHE A 35 8.45 1.60 22.33
N VAL A 36 9.67 1.67 21.80
CA VAL A 36 9.92 2.04 20.40
C VAL A 36 9.35 1.00 19.43
N VAL A 37 9.48 -0.29 19.73
CA VAL A 37 8.90 -1.37 18.91
C VAL A 37 7.38 -1.25 18.86
N GLN A 38 6.72 -0.97 19.99
CA GLN A 38 5.27 -0.76 20.02
C GLN A 38 4.87 0.48 19.23
N ALA A 39 5.58 1.60 19.40
CA ALA A 39 5.32 2.83 18.64
C ALA A 39 5.45 2.61 17.12
N ILE A 40 6.48 1.88 16.68
CA ILE A 40 6.66 1.50 15.27
C ILE A 40 5.47 0.66 14.79
N ARG A 41 5.07 -0.35 15.57
CA ARG A 41 3.95 -1.23 15.21
C ARG A 41 2.65 -0.44 15.05
N GLU A 42 2.32 0.42 16.00
CA GLU A 42 1.12 1.24 15.97
C GLU A 42 1.12 2.18 14.76
N LYS A 43 2.23 2.91 14.54
CA LYS A 43 2.30 3.86 13.43
C LYS A 43 2.29 3.17 12.07
N ALA A 44 2.98 2.04 11.94
CA ALA A 44 2.99 1.26 10.71
C ALA A 44 1.61 0.68 10.40
N SER A 45 0.94 0.06 11.39
CA SER A 45 -0.41 -0.47 11.19
C SER A 45 -1.40 0.61 10.77
N ARG A 46 -1.36 1.80 11.41
CA ARG A 46 -2.22 2.93 11.00
C ARG A 46 -1.90 3.43 9.59
N ALA A 47 -0.62 3.57 9.25
CA ALA A 47 -0.21 4.04 7.93
C ALA A 47 -0.65 3.08 6.81
N ILE A 48 -0.54 1.77 7.03
CA ILE A 48 -1.03 0.75 6.09
C ILE A 48 -2.55 0.83 5.97
N GLU A 49 -3.26 0.90 7.10
CA GLU A 49 -4.72 0.99 7.10
C GLU A 49 -5.22 2.24 6.37
N GLU A 50 -4.61 3.40 6.62
CA GLU A 50 -4.93 4.67 5.95
C GLU A 50 -4.68 4.61 4.43
N ALA A 51 -3.66 3.86 3.98
CA ALA A 51 -3.31 3.75 2.57
C ALA A 51 -4.15 2.72 1.81
N GLU A 52 -4.54 1.62 2.47
CA GLU A 52 -5.13 0.46 1.81
C GLU A 52 -6.64 0.30 2.05
N VAL A 53 -7.19 0.91 3.11
CA VAL A 53 -8.59 0.70 3.49
C VAL A 53 -9.44 1.92 3.13
N VAL A 54 -10.37 1.71 2.20
CA VAL A 54 -11.46 2.67 1.93
C VAL A 54 -12.59 2.44 2.93
N ARG A 55 -12.73 3.35 3.89
CA ARG A 55 -13.85 3.32 4.86
C ARG A 55 -15.06 4.05 4.27
N LEU A 56 -16.17 3.34 4.13
CA LEU A 56 -17.45 3.89 3.67
C LEU A 56 -18.42 4.01 4.84
N ASN A 57 -19.20 5.09 4.86
CA ASN A 57 -20.38 5.15 5.72
C ASN A 57 -21.49 4.26 5.15
N SER A 58 -22.56 4.04 5.92
CA SER A 58 -23.64 3.12 5.52
C SER A 58 -24.31 3.52 4.20
N GLU A 59 -24.49 4.81 3.94
CA GLU A 59 -25.11 5.33 2.72
C GLU A 59 -24.21 5.07 1.50
N ALA A 60 -22.93 5.42 1.59
CA ALA A 60 -21.95 5.20 0.54
C ALA A 60 -21.74 3.70 0.26
N PHE A 61 -21.78 2.86 1.29
CA PHE A 61 -21.71 1.41 1.13
C PHE A 61 -22.95 0.84 0.45
N ALA A 62 -24.16 1.33 0.78
CA ALA A 62 -25.39 0.93 0.11
C ALA A 62 -25.38 1.32 -1.37
N ALA A 63 -24.95 2.55 -1.69
CA ALA A 63 -24.78 3.00 -3.07
C ALA A 63 -23.76 2.14 -3.83
N PHE A 64 -22.59 1.87 -3.23
CA PHE A 64 -21.58 0.99 -3.81
C PHE A 64 -22.14 -0.41 -4.10
N LYS A 65 -22.84 -1.01 -3.14
CA LYS A 65 -23.45 -2.34 -3.29
C LYS A 65 -24.47 -2.37 -4.43
N ALA A 66 -25.35 -1.38 -4.50
CA ALA A 66 -26.34 -1.28 -5.58
C ALA A 66 -25.67 -1.21 -6.96
N THR A 67 -24.60 -0.42 -7.11
CA THR A 67 -23.81 -0.35 -8.35
C THR A 67 -23.13 -1.68 -8.68
N CYS A 68 -22.64 -2.43 -7.69
CA CYS A 68 -22.07 -3.76 -7.92
C CYS A 68 -23.13 -4.79 -8.37
N GLU A 69 -24.34 -4.71 -7.82
CA GLU A 69 -25.45 -5.61 -8.14
C GLU A 69 -26.09 -5.27 -9.50
N SER A 70 -26.02 -4.02 -9.93
CA SER A 70 -26.56 -3.54 -11.20
C SER A 70 -25.55 -2.63 -11.90
N PRO A 71 -24.48 -3.20 -12.49
CA PRO A 71 -23.44 -2.40 -13.13
C PRO A 71 -23.97 -1.71 -14.39
N GLU A 72 -23.69 -0.41 -14.50
CA GLU A 72 -24.01 0.36 -15.70
C GLU A 72 -23.10 0.00 -16.88
N THR A 73 -23.62 0.14 -18.09
CA THR A 73 -22.82 -0.03 -19.30
C THR A 73 -21.76 1.07 -19.42
N ALA A 74 -20.55 0.70 -19.81
CA ALA A 74 -19.46 1.66 -20.02
C ALA A 74 -19.88 2.75 -21.01
N ASN A 75 -19.75 4.01 -20.59
CA ASN A 75 -20.03 5.14 -21.47
C ASN A 75 -19.04 5.21 -22.66
N GLU A 76 -19.35 6.07 -23.62
CA GLU A 76 -18.56 6.17 -24.85
C GLU A 76 -17.09 6.56 -24.59
N ALA A 77 -16.85 7.47 -23.64
CA ALA A 77 -15.52 7.91 -23.26
C ALA A 77 -14.66 6.77 -22.68
N LEU A 78 -15.23 5.96 -21.78
CA LEU A 78 -14.57 4.80 -21.20
C LEU A 78 -14.33 3.72 -22.26
N SER A 79 -15.30 3.48 -23.14
CA SER A 79 -15.17 2.55 -24.27
C SER A 79 -14.06 2.97 -25.25
N ALA A 80 -13.94 4.27 -25.56
CA ALA A 80 -12.86 4.81 -26.36
C ALA A 80 -11.49 4.70 -25.66
N ALA A 81 -11.42 4.92 -24.34
CA ALA A 81 -10.20 4.72 -23.56
C ALA A 81 -9.72 3.26 -23.56
N MET A 82 -10.65 2.30 -23.39
CA MET A 82 -10.35 0.87 -23.46
C MET A 82 -9.80 0.47 -24.84
N ARG A 83 -10.43 0.93 -25.93
CA ARG A 83 -9.94 0.69 -27.30
C ARG A 83 -8.52 1.22 -27.51
N ARG A 84 -8.23 2.45 -27.06
CA ARG A 84 -6.89 3.06 -27.14
C ARG A 84 -5.84 2.25 -26.37
N ARG A 85 -6.17 1.78 -25.16
CA ARG A 85 -5.26 0.95 -24.35
C ARG A 85 -4.99 -0.41 -25.02
N HIS A 86 -6.01 -1.04 -25.57
CA HIS A 86 -5.88 -2.33 -26.25
C HIS A 86 -4.96 -2.23 -27.47
N LYS A 87 -5.16 -1.19 -28.30
CA LYS A 87 -4.31 -0.91 -29.46
C LYS A 87 -2.83 -0.76 -29.05
N ARG A 88 -2.53 0.06 -28.03
CA ARG A 88 -1.15 0.21 -27.52
C ARG A 88 -0.53 -1.09 -27.03
N LYS A 89 -1.31 -1.96 -26.37
CA LYS A 89 -0.83 -3.26 -25.89
C LYS A 89 -0.50 -4.21 -27.04
N GLN A 90 -1.29 -4.18 -28.12
CA GLN A 90 -1.03 -4.98 -29.32
C GLN A 90 0.21 -4.50 -30.08
N GLU A 91 0.34 -3.18 -30.28
CA GLU A 91 1.51 -2.58 -30.92
C GLU A 91 2.79 -2.92 -30.14
N SER A 92 2.81 -2.71 -28.82
CA SER A 92 3.97 -3.04 -27.96
C SER A 92 4.28 -4.54 -27.83
N ALA A 93 3.32 -5.42 -28.11
CA ALA A 93 3.54 -6.87 -28.19
C ALA A 93 4.07 -7.28 -29.57
N PHE A 94 3.60 -6.61 -30.63
CA PHE A 94 4.09 -6.79 -31.99
C PHE A 94 5.57 -6.41 -32.10
N TYR A 95 5.96 -5.22 -31.61
CA TYR A 95 7.36 -4.78 -31.63
C TYR A 95 8.30 -5.70 -30.84
N ARG A 96 7.87 -6.22 -29.68
CA ARG A 96 8.67 -7.18 -28.90
C ARG A 96 8.87 -8.52 -29.61
N ARG A 97 7.92 -8.94 -30.46
CA ARG A 97 8.03 -10.20 -31.20
C ARG A 97 8.94 -10.04 -32.43
N THR A 98 8.84 -8.90 -33.12
CA THR A 98 9.69 -8.60 -34.28
C THR A 98 11.16 -8.44 -33.88
N GLU A 99 11.48 -7.88 -32.71
CA GLU A 99 12.87 -7.79 -32.21
C GLU A 99 13.45 -9.16 -31.78
N GLN A 100 12.60 -10.10 -31.36
CA GLN A 100 13.05 -11.46 -31.01
C GLN A 100 13.32 -12.34 -32.24
N GLU A 101 12.62 -12.10 -33.35
CA GLU A 101 12.85 -12.81 -34.62
C GLU A 101 14.08 -12.28 -35.37
N THR A 102 14.42 -11.00 -35.27
CA THR A 102 15.61 -10.41 -35.91
C THR A 102 16.93 -10.65 -35.16
N SER A 103 16.88 -11.21 -33.95
CA SER A 103 18.05 -11.45 -33.09
C SER A 103 18.50 -12.93 -33.03
N ARG A 104 17.92 -13.81 -33.85
CA ARG A 104 18.45 -15.18 -34.05
C ARG A 104 19.35 -15.19 -35.29
N PRO A 105 20.60 -15.70 -35.19
CA PRO A 105 21.51 -15.80 -36.33
C PRO A 105 21.05 -16.83 -37.35
#